data_AF-A0A7J8X4J7-F1
#
_entry.id   AF-A0A7J8X4J7-F1
#
_cell.length_a   1.000
_cell.length_b   1.000
_cell.length_c   1.000
_cell.angle_alpha   90.00
_cell.angle_beta   90.00
_cell.angle_gamma   90.00
#
_symmetry.space_group_name_H-M   'P 1'
#
loop_
_entity.id
_entity.type
_entity.pdbx_description
1 polymer ?
#
loop_
_entity_poly.entity_id
_entity_poly.type
_entity_poly.pdbx_seq_one_letter_code
_entity_poly.pdbx_strand_id
1 'polypeptide(L)' 'MGRVKLQIKRIENTTNRQVTFSKRRNGLIKKAYELSVLCDVDVALIMFSPSGRLRPCVLVY' A
#
# COMPACT_ATOMS: atom_id res chain seq x y z
N MET A 1 -1.67 20.99 3.18
CA MET A 1 -1.43 20.40 4.53
C MET A 1 -0.23 19.48 4.46
N GLY A 2 0.73 19.63 5.37
CA GLY A 2 1.98 18.86 5.40
C GLY A 2 1.82 17.42 5.92
N ARG A 3 2.94 16.70 6.03
CA ARG A 3 2.98 15.31 6.51
C ARG A 3 2.84 15.28 8.05
N VAL A 4 1.78 14.67 8.55
CA VAL A 4 1.54 14.50 10.00
C VAL A 4 2.06 13.13 10.46
N LYS A 5 2.73 13.08 11.62
CA LYS A 5 3.17 11.82 12.24
C LYS A 5 1.96 11.09 12.83
N LEU A 6 1.74 9.86 12.39
CA LEU A 6 0.67 8.99 12.89
C LEU A 6 1.26 7.87 13.76
N GLN A 7 0.56 7.47 14.81
CA GLN A 7 0.92 6.28 15.59
C GLN A 7 0.63 5.02 14.76
N ILE A 8 1.48 3.99 14.87
CA ILE A 8 1.31 2.73 14.14
C ILE A 8 0.24 1.88 14.84
N LYS A 9 -1.02 2.18 14.55
CA LYS A 9 -2.21 1.48 15.02
C LYS A 9 -3.24 1.41 13.90
N ARG A 10 -4.29 0.60 14.08
CA ARG A 10 -5.44 0.61 13.18
C ARG A 10 -6.10 1.99 13.18
N ILE A 11 -6.31 2.57 12.01
CA ILE A 11 -7.05 3.83 11.84
C ILE A 11 -8.54 3.54 12.00
N GLU A 12 -9.16 4.16 13.00
CA GLU A 12 -10.58 3.97 13.31
C GLU A 12 -11.49 4.58 12.25
N ASN A 13 -11.25 5.86 11.91
CA ASN A 13 -11.99 6.57 10.89
C ASN A 13 -11.85 5.89 9.51
N THR A 14 -12.97 5.43 8.96
CA THR A 14 -13.07 4.65 7.72
C THR A 14 -12.56 5.42 6.51
N THR A 15 -12.97 6.69 6.36
CA THR A 15 -12.54 7.57 5.25
C THR A 15 -11.04 7.80 5.29
N ASN A 16 -10.50 8.14 6.46
CA ASN A 16 -9.06 8.33 6.63
C ASN A 16 -8.28 7.04 6.38
N ARG A 17 -8.83 5.89 6.78
CA ARG A 17 -8.23 4.58 6.53
C ARG A 17 -8.16 4.26 5.04
N GLN A 18 -9.23 4.51 4.28
CA GLN A 18 -9.26 4.30 2.83
C GLN A 18 -8.28 5.22 2.10
N VAL A 19 -8.26 6.51 2.42
CA VAL A 19 -7.34 7.47 1.80
C VAL A 19 -5.88 7.11 2.13
N THR A 20 -5.61 6.75 3.39
CA THR A 20 -4.27 6.34 3.82
C THR A 20 -3.83 5.04 3.15
N PHE A 21 -4.73 4.06 3.02
CA PHE A 21 -4.47 2.82 2.30
C PHE A 21 -4.08 3.10 0.85
N SER A 22 -4.86 3.90 0.11
CA SER A 22 -4.57 4.24 -1.28
C SER A 22 -3.22 4.94 -1.43
N LYS A 23 -2.89 5.90 -0.56
CA LYS A 23 -1.60 6.61 -0.59
C LYS A 23 -0.42 5.68 -0.26
N ARG A 24 -0.54 4.84 0.76
CA ARG A 24 0.53 3.91 1.18
C ARG A 24 0.74 2.77 0.19
N ARG A 25 -0.34 2.24 -0.39
CA ARG A 25 -0.29 1.22 -1.44
C ARG A 25 0.54 1.72 -2.62
N ASN A 26 0.27 2.92 -3.12
CA ASN A 26 1.03 3.48 -4.23
C ASN A 26 2.52 3.65 -3.90
N GLY A 27 2.84 4.04 -2.66
CA GLY A 27 4.23 4.11 -2.19
C GLY A 27 4.92 2.75 -2.10
N LEU A 28 4.23 1.71 -1.62
CA LEU A 28 4.73 0.34 -1.55
C LEU A 28 4.99 -0.24 -2.94
N ILE A 29 4.06 -0.03 -3.88
CA ILE A 29 4.19 -0.48 -5.27
C ILE A 29 5.45 0.10 -5.91
N LYS A 30 5.67 1.41 -5.75
CA LYS A 30 6.88 2.07 -6.28
C LYS A 30 8.16 1.47 -5.71
N LYS A 31 8.20 1.24 -4.39
CA LYS A 31 9.37 0.61 -3.74
C LYS A 31 9.63 -0.82 -4.21
N ALA A 32 8.57 -1.60 -4.39
CA ALA A 32 8.68 -2.97 -4.88
C ALA A 32 9.22 -3.01 -6.30
N TYR A 33 8.73 -2.11 -7.16
CA TYR A 33 9.24 -1.92 -8.52
C TYR A 33 10.72 -1.49 -8.53
N GLU A 34 11.07 -0.48 -7.71
CA GLU A 34 12.48 -0.05 -7.56
C GLU A 34 13.38 -1.20 -7.11
N LEU A 35 12.92 -2.04 -6.17
CA LEU A 35 13.66 -3.20 -5.69
C LEU A 35 13.85 -4.27 -6.77
N SER A 36 12.78 -4.62 -7.50
CA SER A 36 12.83 -5.60 -8.60
C SER A 36 13.85 -5.16 -9.65
N VAL A 37 13.80 -3.89 -10.08
CA VAL A 37 14.72 -3.35 -11.09
C VAL A 37 16.17 -3.23 -10.58
N LEU A 38 16.38 -2.80 -9.33
CA LEU A 38 17.74 -2.59 -8.81
C LEU A 38 18.48 -3.89 -8.46
N CYS A 39 17.75 -4.92 -8.04
CA CYS A 39 18.33 -6.18 -7.59
C CYS A 39 18.09 -7.35 -8.54
N ASP A 40 17.34 -7.15 -9.63
CA ASP A 40 16.95 -8.16 -10.61
C ASP A 40 16.27 -9.37 -9.93
N VAL A 41 15.25 -9.08 -9.11
CA VAL A 41 14.53 -10.08 -8.31
C VAL A 41 13.03 -9.98 -8.53
N ASP A 42 12.36 -11.13 -8.61
CA ASP A 42 10.91 -11.20 -8.69
C ASP A 42 10.26 -10.84 -7.33
N VAL A 43 9.37 -9.84 -7.34
CA VAL A 43 8.64 -9.36 -6.15
C VAL A 43 7.14 -9.45 -6.36
N ALA A 44 6.47 -10.21 -5.49
CA ALA A 44 5.01 -10.31 -5.47
C ALA A 44 4.41 -9.55 -4.28
N LEU A 45 3.41 -8.68 -4.53
CA LEU A 45 2.57 -8.06 -3.50
C LEU A 45 1.12 -8.48 -3.64
N ILE A 46 0.53 -8.88 -2.51
CA ILE A 46 -0.89 -9.20 -2.38
C ILE A 46 -1.50 -8.31 -1.31
N MET A 47 -2.46 -7.47 -1.69
CA MET A 47 -3.14 -6.55 -0.77
C MET A 47 -4.65 -6.65 -0.90
N PHE A 48 -5.33 -6.78 0.24
CA PHE A 48 -6.79 -6.77 0.33
C PHE A 48 -7.29 -5.40 0.79
N SER A 49 -8.30 -4.88 0.09
CA SER A 49 -8.89 -3.59 0.44
C SER A 49 -9.72 -3.71 1.72
N PRO A 50 -9.62 -2.74 2.65
CA PRO A 50 -10.49 -2.67 3.82
C PRO A 50 -11.95 -2.29 3.48
N SER A 51 -12.27 -2.00 2.22
CA SER A 51 -13.62 -1.65 1.77
C SER A 51 -14.54 -2.86 1.50
N GLY A 52 -14.12 -4.08 1.83
CA GLY A 52 -14.93 -5.29 1.69
C GLY A 52 -15.09 -5.79 0.24
N ARG A 53 -14.62 -5.03 -0.76
CA ARG A 53 -14.46 -5.54 -2.13
C ARG A 53 -13.28 -6.50 -2.13
N LEU A 54 -13.58 -7.79 -2.32
CA LEU A 54 -12.62 -8.89 -2.49
C LEU A 54 -11.88 -8.80 -3.84
N ARG A 55 -11.31 -7.65 -4.16
CA ARG A 55 -10.39 -7.50 -5.29
C ARG A 55 -8.98 -7.47 -4.71
N PRO A 56 -8.28 -8.61 -4.66
CA PRO A 56 -6.86 -8.60 -4.34
C PRO A 56 -6.15 -7.77 -5.41
N CYS A 57 -5.38 -6.78 -4.99
CA CYS A 57 -4.42 -6.13 -5.88
C CYS A 57 -3.19 -7.04 -5.88
N VAL A 58 -3.04 -7.84 -6.93
CA VAL A 58 -1.85 -8.67 -7.16
C VAL A 58 -0.97 -7.92 -8.14
N LEU A 59 0.27 -7.67 -7.73
CA LEU A 59 1.30 -7.11 -8.59
C LEU A 59 2.52 -8.02 -8.50
N VAL A 60 3.02 -8.42 -9.66
CA VAL A 60 4.25 -9.16 -9.84
C VAL A 60 5.16 -8.24 -10.66
N TYR A 61 6.34 -7.97 -10.13
CA TYR A 61 7.37 -7.15 -10.73
C TYR A 61 8.69 -7.91 -10.74
#